data_AF-A0A7C3E7K7-F1
#
_entry.id   AF-A0A7C3E7K7-F1
#
_cell.length_a   1.000
_cell.length_b   1.000
_cell.length_c   1.000
_cell.angle_alpha   90.00
_cell.angle_beta   90.00
_cell.angle_gamma   90.00
#
_symmetry.space_group_name_H-M   'P 1'
#
loop_
_entity.id
_entity.type
_entity.pdbx_description
1 polymer ?
#
loop_
_entity_poly.entity_id
_entity_poly.type
_entity_poly.pdbx_seq_one_letter_code
_entity_poly.pdbx_strand_id
1 'polypeptide(L)'
;MIYAHILNFNVTLKGDSEMLTTKQNRQELIIAALLIGILIISLFSINFSPVLAADQETAQGIVDNAHATFISFMSDPKYTWLHENLRDARALLIYPQVIKGGFLIGGSGGTGVLLVKDEKTGDWSQPVFYTIGSMTIGLQLGGEVSEILVMVMSDKGIDSLFASSFKLGGDASIVIGPVGSGAKQNVMADFIAFAKSKGAYAGLNLEGSVVAVRDSLNEAYYGKAVRPVEIVIEKKVSNNGSSQLRNELRNKAQ
;
A
#
# COMPACT_ATOMS: atom_id res chain seq x y z
N MET A 1 15.84 -28.09 -87.01
CA MET A 1 15.85 -28.72 -85.66
C MET A 1 16.89 -28.14 -84.70
N ILE A 2 18.10 -27.77 -85.13
CA ILE A 2 19.19 -27.34 -84.22
C ILE A 2 18.92 -25.99 -83.52
N TYR A 3 18.31 -25.01 -84.21
CA TYR A 3 18.04 -23.67 -83.64
C TYR A 3 17.07 -23.68 -82.45
N ALA A 4 16.07 -24.56 -82.46
CA ALA A 4 15.10 -24.69 -81.37
C ALA A 4 15.73 -25.27 -80.09
N HIS A 5 16.75 -26.12 -80.23
CA HIS A 5 17.44 -26.72 -79.09
C HIS A 5 18.34 -25.71 -78.36
N ILE A 6 19.02 -24.82 -79.10
CA ILE A 6 19.90 -23.80 -78.52
C ILE A 6 19.09 -22.72 -77.78
N LEU A 7 17.92 -22.33 -78.31
CA LEU A 7 17.02 -21.38 -77.65
C LEU A 7 16.45 -21.94 -76.35
N ASN A 8 16.02 -23.20 -76.34
CA ASN A 8 15.53 -23.84 -75.12
C ASN A 8 16.62 -23.97 -74.05
N PHE A 9 17.86 -24.29 -74.43
CA PHE A 9 18.96 -24.38 -73.48
C PHE A 9 19.32 -23.02 -72.85
N ASN A 10 19.36 -21.94 -73.64
CA ASN A 10 19.61 -20.60 -73.11
C ASN A 10 18.48 -20.08 -72.22
N VAL A 11 17.22 -20.41 -72.52
CA VAL A 11 16.07 -20.07 -71.66
C VAL A 11 16.13 -20.83 -70.32
N THR A 12 16.52 -22.11 -70.34
CA THR A 12 16.69 -22.90 -69.11
C THR A 12 17.81 -22.34 -68.22
N LEU A 13 18.99 -22.03 -68.78
CA LEU A 13 20.09 -21.46 -67.99
C LEU A 13 19.78 -20.06 -67.44
N LYS A 14 19.04 -19.24 -68.21
CA LYS A 14 18.58 -17.93 -67.72
C LYS A 14 17.58 -18.09 -66.57
N GLY A 15 16.65 -19.04 -66.67
CA GLY A 15 15.71 -19.36 -65.59
C GLY A 15 16.41 -19.87 -64.32
N ASP A 16 17.42 -20.72 -64.46
CA ASP A 16 18.18 -21.26 -63.32
C ASP A 16 19.01 -20.17 -62.62
N SER A 17 19.64 -19.26 -63.36
CA SER A 17 20.38 -18.13 -62.78
C SER A 17 19.48 -17.11 -62.06
N GLU A 18 18.31 -16.80 -62.61
CA GLU A 18 17.31 -15.94 -61.94
C GLU A 18 16.70 -16.63 -60.70
N MET A 19 16.55 -17.95 -60.72
CA MET A 19 16.08 -18.73 -59.57
C MET A 19 17.12 -18.78 -58.43
N LEU A 20 18.41 -18.91 -58.77
CA LEU A 20 19.50 -18.94 -57.79
C LEU A 20 19.69 -17.57 -57.11
N THR A 21 19.64 -16.48 -57.86
CA THR A 21 19.73 -15.10 -57.30
C THR A 21 18.54 -14.78 -56.39
N THR A 22 17.34 -15.23 -56.73
CA THR A 22 16.14 -15.07 -55.89
C THR A 22 16.22 -15.86 -54.58
N LYS A 23 16.79 -17.07 -54.60
CA LYS A 23 17.04 -17.87 -53.38
C LYS A 23 18.13 -17.25 -52.50
N GLN A 24 19.19 -16.71 -53.10
CA GLN A 24 20.30 -16.09 -52.36
C GLN A 24 19.86 -14.80 -51.64
N ASN A 25 19.09 -13.94 -52.31
CA ASN A 25 18.52 -12.74 -51.68
C ASN A 25 17.57 -13.07 -50.51
N ARG A 26 16.81 -14.18 -50.61
CA ARG A 26 15.95 -14.66 -49.50
C ARG A 26 16.78 -15.17 -48.31
N GLN A 27 17.93 -15.81 -48.55
CA GLN A 27 18.80 -16.25 -47.46
C GLN A 27 19.47 -15.07 -46.73
N GLU A 28 19.94 -14.06 -47.46
CA GLU A 28 20.50 -12.85 -46.85
C GLU A 28 19.47 -12.08 -46.03
N LEU A 29 18.22 -12.01 -46.50
CA LEU A 29 17.10 -11.43 -45.74
C LEU A 29 16.78 -12.21 -44.46
N ILE A 30 16.84 -13.54 -44.49
CA ILE A 30 16.61 -14.39 -43.30
C ILE A 30 17.75 -14.21 -42.29
N ILE A 31 19.01 -14.18 -42.76
CA ILE A 31 20.18 -13.96 -41.90
C ILE A 31 20.13 -12.56 -41.28
N ALA A 32 19.80 -11.52 -42.05
CA ALA A 32 19.63 -10.16 -41.55
C ALA A 32 18.49 -10.05 -40.52
N ALA A 33 17.35 -10.70 -40.76
CA ALA A 33 16.24 -10.74 -39.81
C ALA A 33 16.59 -11.46 -38.50
N LEU A 34 17.37 -12.56 -38.58
CA LEU A 34 17.88 -13.26 -37.40
C LEU A 34 18.89 -12.42 -36.62
N LEU A 35 19.80 -11.72 -37.29
CA LEU A 35 20.77 -10.82 -36.65
C LEU A 35 20.10 -9.61 -35.97
N ILE A 36 19.06 -9.04 -36.58
CA ILE A 36 18.25 -7.97 -35.96
C ILE A 36 17.48 -8.50 -34.76
N GLY A 37 16.92 -9.71 -34.85
CA GLY A 37 16.25 -10.38 -33.72
C GLY A 37 17.18 -10.60 -32.52
N ILE A 38 18.42 -11.02 -32.77
CA ILE A 38 19.43 -11.21 -31.72
C ILE A 38 19.86 -9.86 -31.11
N LEU A 39 19.95 -8.79 -31.91
CA LEU A 39 20.27 -7.45 -31.42
C LEU A 39 19.16 -6.88 -30.50
N ILE A 40 17.89 -7.12 -30.81
CA ILE A 40 16.74 -6.70 -29.98
C ILE A 40 16.68 -7.50 -28.67
N ILE A 41 17.02 -8.78 -28.69
CA ILE A 41 17.08 -9.63 -27.48
C ILE A 41 18.26 -9.20 -26.57
N SER A 42 19.39 -8.79 -27.15
CA SER A 42 20.54 -8.25 -26.41
C SER A 42 20.21 -6.92 -25.70
N LEU A 43 19.45 -6.04 -26.34
CA LEU A 43 18.95 -4.78 -25.75
C LEU A 43 17.92 -4.97 -24.63
N PHE A 44 17.42 -6.20 -24.44
CA PHE A 44 16.54 -6.57 -23.32
C PHE A 44 17.26 -7.28 -22.16
N SER A 45 18.59 -7.26 -22.14
CA SER A 45 19.36 -7.53 -20.92
C SER A 45 19.33 -6.29 -20.02
N ILE A 46 18.13 -5.95 -19.54
CA ILE A 46 17.99 -5.04 -18.42
C ILE A 46 18.65 -5.77 -17.25
N ASN A 47 19.82 -5.28 -16.84
CA ASN A 47 20.38 -5.64 -15.55
C ASN A 47 19.35 -5.21 -14.51
N PHE A 48 18.51 -6.15 -14.08
CA PHE A 48 17.79 -6.04 -12.82
C PHE A 48 18.86 -6.10 -11.74
N SER A 49 19.52 -4.97 -11.49
CA SER A 49 20.00 -4.73 -10.14
C SER A 49 18.78 -4.94 -9.25
N PRO A 50 18.84 -5.81 -8.22
CA PRO A 50 17.87 -5.69 -7.17
C PRO A 50 18.00 -4.24 -6.71
N VAL A 51 16.99 -3.42 -7.00
CA VAL A 51 16.75 -2.22 -6.23
C VAL A 51 16.71 -2.74 -4.80
N LEU A 52 17.78 -2.46 -4.06
CA LEU A 52 17.82 -2.65 -2.63
C LEU A 52 16.53 -2.04 -2.12
N ALA A 53 15.73 -2.90 -1.49
CA ALA A 53 14.40 -2.63 -1.01
C ALA A 53 14.30 -1.20 -0.48
N ALA A 54 13.24 -0.49 -0.89
CA ALA A 54 12.76 0.68 -0.18
C ALA A 54 12.87 0.39 1.33
N ASP A 55 13.55 1.29 2.07
CA ASP A 55 13.83 1.19 3.50
C ASP A 55 12.85 0.24 4.19
N GLN A 56 13.35 -0.90 4.66
CA GLN A 56 12.55 -1.76 5.52
C GLN A 56 12.28 -0.94 6.78
N GLU A 57 11.13 -0.27 6.82
CA GLU A 57 10.74 0.62 7.90
C GLU A 57 10.79 -0.19 9.20
N THR A 58 11.73 0.17 10.08
CA THR A 58 11.88 -0.54 11.35
C THR A 58 10.61 -0.36 12.17
N ALA A 59 10.31 -1.29 13.07
CA ALA A 59 9.16 -1.15 13.96
C ALA A 59 9.19 0.18 14.74
N GLN A 60 10.39 0.65 15.15
CA GLN A 60 10.55 1.97 15.75
C GLN A 60 10.27 3.11 14.75
N GLY A 61 10.76 3.01 13.51
CA GLY A 61 10.48 3.99 12.46
C GLY A 61 8.98 4.19 12.20
N ILE A 62 8.20 3.11 12.21
CA ILE A 62 6.73 3.19 12.08
C ILE A 62 6.11 3.95 13.26
N VAL A 63 6.60 3.72 14.49
CA VAL A 63 6.13 4.44 15.69
C VAL A 63 6.48 5.93 15.62
N ASP A 64 7.69 6.26 15.19
CA ASP A 64 8.16 7.64 15.03
C ASP A 64 7.35 8.37 13.93
N ASN A 65 7.12 7.70 12.81
CA ASN A 65 6.29 8.22 11.73
C ASN A 65 4.83 8.38 12.16
N ALA A 66 4.29 7.45 12.97
CA ALA A 66 2.95 7.58 13.54
C ALA A 66 2.83 8.78 14.49
N HIS A 67 3.87 9.07 15.27
CA HIS A 67 3.95 10.29 16.07
C HIS A 67 3.89 11.55 15.20
N ALA A 68 4.69 11.62 14.14
CA ALA A 68 4.67 12.75 13.21
C ALA A 68 3.32 12.89 12.51
N THR A 69 2.70 11.78 12.08
CA THR A 69 1.36 11.76 11.49
C THR A 69 0.31 12.28 12.47
N PHE A 70 0.35 11.84 13.74
CA PHE A 70 -0.58 12.33 14.76
C PHE A 70 -0.48 13.85 14.93
N ILE A 71 0.73 14.39 15.11
CA ILE A 71 0.97 15.84 15.19
C ILE A 71 0.44 16.56 13.93
N SER A 72 0.70 16.00 12.75
CA SER A 72 0.24 16.53 11.47
C SER A 72 -1.29 16.63 11.38
N PHE A 73 -2.04 15.65 11.90
CA PHE A 73 -3.51 15.73 11.99
C PHE A 73 -3.96 16.75 13.05
N MET A 74 -3.32 16.77 14.22
CA MET A 74 -3.68 17.68 15.32
C MET A 74 -3.35 19.15 15.05
N SER A 75 -2.43 19.42 14.13
CA SER A 75 -2.03 20.79 13.76
C SER A 75 -2.82 21.36 12.58
N ASP A 76 -3.54 20.52 11.84
CA ASP A 76 -4.27 20.93 10.64
C ASP A 76 -5.71 21.33 10.99
N PRO A 77 -6.08 22.62 10.86
CA PRO A 77 -7.36 23.15 11.35
C PRO A 77 -8.58 22.58 10.62
N LYS A 78 -8.40 21.88 9.50
CA LYS A 78 -9.51 21.27 8.77
C LYS A 78 -10.13 20.05 9.48
N TYR A 79 -9.41 19.44 10.41
CA TYR A 79 -9.86 18.27 11.16
C TYR A 79 -10.46 18.64 12.52
N THR A 80 -11.21 19.75 12.59
CA THR A 80 -11.83 20.23 13.83
C THR A 80 -12.64 19.14 14.54
N TRP A 81 -13.42 18.35 13.79
CA TRP A 81 -14.21 17.27 14.37
C TRP A 81 -13.34 16.23 15.07
N LEU A 82 -12.23 15.81 14.46
CA LEU A 82 -11.26 14.90 15.07
C LEU A 82 -10.72 15.49 16.38
N HIS A 83 -10.35 16.78 16.37
CA HIS A 83 -9.80 17.44 17.56
C HIS A 83 -10.81 17.48 18.70
N GLU A 84 -12.07 17.83 18.40
CA GLU A 84 -13.14 17.99 19.39
C GLU A 84 -13.62 16.66 20.01
N ASN A 85 -13.49 15.57 19.25
CA ASN A 85 -13.97 14.24 19.64
C ASN A 85 -12.83 13.27 20.03
N LEU A 86 -11.56 13.73 20.01
CA LEU A 86 -10.40 12.88 20.32
C LEU A 86 -10.49 12.23 21.70
N ARG A 87 -11.05 12.96 22.69
CA ARG A 87 -11.24 12.46 24.05
C ARG A 87 -12.20 11.27 24.13
N ASP A 88 -13.13 11.17 23.19
CA ASP A 88 -14.18 10.14 23.12
C ASP A 88 -13.69 8.90 22.37
N ALA A 89 -12.53 8.97 21.70
CA ALA A 89 -11.90 7.81 21.09
C ALA A 89 -11.42 6.83 22.17
N ARG A 90 -11.79 5.56 22.00
CA ARG A 90 -11.32 4.44 22.83
C ARG A 90 -9.97 3.92 22.37
N ALA A 91 -9.68 4.06 21.08
CA ALA A 91 -8.38 3.76 20.51
C ALA A 91 -8.12 4.59 19.24
N LEU A 92 -6.86 4.63 18.82
CA LEU A 92 -6.43 5.22 17.57
C LEU A 92 -5.57 4.24 16.79
N LEU A 93 -5.91 4.03 15.52
CA LEU A 93 -5.04 3.42 14.52
C LEU A 93 -4.42 4.54 13.68
N ILE A 94 -3.10 4.57 13.59
CA ILE A 94 -2.35 5.59 12.87
C ILE A 94 -1.49 4.90 11.82
N TYR A 95 -1.81 5.12 10.55
CA TYR A 95 -1.09 4.62 9.39
C TYR A 95 -0.32 5.78 8.75
N PRO A 96 1.00 5.87 8.97
CA PRO A 96 1.80 6.98 8.44
C PRO A 96 1.93 6.94 6.93
N GLN A 97 1.79 5.76 6.35
CA GLN A 97 1.88 5.54 4.92
C GLN A 97 0.94 4.43 4.48
N VAL A 98 -0.05 4.79 3.66
CA VAL A 98 -0.90 3.88 2.91
C VAL A 98 -0.68 4.18 1.43
N ILE A 99 -0.21 3.16 0.72
CA ILE A 99 0.09 3.24 -0.71
C ILE A 99 -1.08 2.60 -1.44
N LYS A 100 -1.62 3.31 -2.44
CA LYS A 100 -2.68 2.84 -3.32
C LYS A 100 -2.17 2.87 -4.75
N GLY A 101 -2.41 1.83 -5.54
CA GLY A 101 -2.01 1.79 -6.95
C GLY A 101 -2.57 0.61 -7.72
N GLY A 102 -2.46 0.66 -9.04
CA GLY A 102 -2.90 -0.38 -9.97
C GLY A 102 -3.42 0.19 -11.28
N PHE A 103 -3.67 -0.65 -12.28
CA PHE A 103 -4.32 -0.28 -13.55
C PHE A 103 -5.44 -1.29 -13.83
N LEU A 104 -6.69 -0.83 -13.92
CA LEU A 104 -7.93 -1.64 -13.98
C LEU A 104 -8.23 -2.47 -12.72
N ILE A 105 -7.21 -3.12 -12.15
CA ILE A 105 -7.24 -3.79 -10.85
C ILE A 105 -6.09 -3.21 -10.04
N GLY A 106 -6.41 -2.74 -8.84
CA GLY A 106 -5.45 -2.17 -7.92
C GLY A 106 -5.66 -2.65 -6.50
N GLY A 107 -4.81 -2.16 -5.62
CA GLY A 107 -4.91 -2.41 -4.20
C GLY A 107 -4.39 -1.23 -3.40
N SER A 108 -4.69 -1.26 -2.11
CA SER A 108 -4.05 -0.40 -1.13
C SER A 108 -3.43 -1.23 -0.02
N GLY A 109 -2.37 -0.71 0.58
CA GLY A 109 -1.68 -1.36 1.68
C GLY A 109 -0.89 -0.37 2.51
N GLY A 110 -0.86 -0.58 3.82
CA GLY A 110 -0.06 0.22 4.73
C GLY A 110 0.12 -0.45 6.08
N THR A 111 1.15 -0.02 6.80
CA THR A 111 1.44 -0.47 8.17
C THR A 111 1.25 0.70 9.11
N GLY A 112 0.75 0.43 10.31
CA GLY A 112 0.50 1.44 11.31
C GLY A 112 0.51 0.85 12.71
N VAL A 113 0.20 1.71 13.68
CA VAL A 113 0.14 1.35 15.10
C VAL A 113 -1.23 1.65 15.68
N LEU A 114 -1.70 0.73 16.51
CA LEU A 114 -2.85 0.88 17.39
C LEU A 114 -2.37 1.31 18.76
N LEU A 115 -3.01 2.33 19.34
CA LEU A 115 -2.91 2.66 20.75
C LEU A 115 -4.31 2.69 21.35
N VAL A 116 -4.51 2.00 22.47
CA VAL A 116 -5.80 1.91 23.17
C VAL A 116 -5.75 2.77 24.42
N LYS A 117 -6.79 3.56 24.63
CA LYS A 117 -6.96 4.41 25.81
C LYS A 117 -7.43 3.55 26.97
N ASP A 118 -6.74 3.65 28.10
CA ASP A 118 -7.20 3.10 29.37
C ASP A 118 -8.29 4.03 29.91
N GLU A 119 -9.54 3.59 29.88
CA GLU A 119 -10.69 4.42 30.30
C GLU A 119 -10.62 4.82 31.78
N LYS A 120 -9.87 4.07 32.61
CA LYS A 120 -9.75 4.36 34.05
C LYS A 120 -8.69 5.40 34.33
N THR A 121 -7.55 5.34 33.64
CA THR A 121 -6.42 6.26 33.89
C THR A 121 -6.31 7.40 32.89
N GLY A 122 -6.94 7.28 31.72
CA GLY A 122 -6.76 8.17 30.58
C GLY A 122 -5.40 8.04 29.88
N ASP A 123 -4.55 7.10 30.30
CA ASP A 123 -3.30 6.80 29.62
C ASP A 123 -3.52 5.99 28.35
N TRP A 124 -2.51 5.96 27.50
CA TRP A 124 -2.50 5.17 26.27
C TRP A 124 -1.60 3.95 26.43
N SER A 125 -2.01 2.82 25.84
CA SER A 125 -1.26 1.57 25.82
C SER A 125 0.09 1.71 25.09
N GLN A 126 0.91 0.67 25.18
CA GLN A 126 2.01 0.47 24.24
C GLN A 126 1.45 0.17 22.83
N PRO A 127 2.19 0.50 21.74
CA PRO A 127 1.67 0.36 20.38
C PRO A 127 1.56 -1.11 19.96
N VAL A 128 0.50 -1.43 19.22
CA VAL A 128 0.37 -2.73 18.56
C VAL A 128 0.42 -2.51 17.06
N PHE A 129 1.25 -3.26 16.35
CA PHE A 129 1.41 -3.11 14.90
C PHE A 129 0.27 -3.80 14.15
N TYR A 130 -0.34 -3.06 13.23
CA TYR A 130 -1.36 -3.57 12.31
C TYR A 130 -1.01 -3.22 10.88
N THR A 131 -1.50 -4.05 9.97
CA THR A 131 -1.54 -3.74 8.54
C THR A 131 -2.98 -3.51 8.12
N ILE A 132 -3.17 -2.63 7.14
CA ILE A 132 -4.43 -2.48 6.42
C ILE A 132 -4.19 -2.82 4.95
N GLY A 133 -5.16 -3.43 4.29
CA GLY A 133 -5.13 -3.62 2.85
C GLY A 133 -6.49 -3.86 2.22
N SER A 134 -6.65 -3.41 0.98
CA SER A 134 -7.86 -3.61 0.18
C SER A 134 -7.55 -3.89 -1.28
N MET A 135 -8.51 -4.50 -1.97
CA MET A 135 -8.51 -4.64 -3.42
C MET A 135 -9.51 -3.65 -4.00
N THR A 136 -9.16 -3.00 -5.10
CA THR A 136 -10.01 -2.02 -5.79
C THR A 136 -10.10 -2.36 -7.27
N ILE A 137 -11.29 -2.24 -7.86
CA ILE A 137 -11.52 -2.37 -9.30
C ILE A 137 -11.79 -0.95 -9.86
N GLY A 138 -10.99 -0.50 -10.83
CA GLY A 138 -11.16 0.82 -11.43
C GLY A 138 -9.94 1.35 -12.20
N LEU A 139 -10.16 2.36 -13.03
CA LEU A 139 -9.11 3.16 -13.69
C LEU A 139 -8.45 4.07 -12.64
N GLN A 140 -7.46 3.53 -11.94
CA GLN A 140 -6.58 4.34 -11.11
C GLN A 140 -5.33 4.65 -11.94
N LEU A 141 -5.12 5.92 -12.30
CA LEU A 141 -3.91 6.32 -13.00
C LEU A 141 -2.90 6.85 -11.97
N GLY A 142 -1.90 6.02 -11.66
CA GLY A 142 -0.79 6.39 -10.79
C GLY A 142 -0.87 5.80 -9.37
N GLY A 143 0.21 6.03 -8.61
CA GLY A 143 0.32 5.70 -7.20
C GLY A 143 -0.08 6.88 -6.32
N GLU A 144 -0.87 6.63 -5.29
CA GLU A 144 -1.25 7.61 -4.27
C GLU A 144 -0.65 7.18 -2.93
N VAL A 145 -0.11 8.14 -2.18
CA VAL A 145 0.38 7.93 -0.80
C VAL A 145 -0.42 8.82 0.13
N SER A 146 -1.01 8.20 1.16
CA SER A 146 -1.83 8.89 2.16
C SER A 146 -1.41 8.53 3.57
N GLU A 147 -1.55 9.50 4.47
CA GLU A 147 -1.58 9.30 5.92
C GLU A 147 -3.03 9.05 6.34
N ILE A 148 -3.28 8.06 7.19
CA ILE A 148 -4.62 7.74 7.70
C ILE A 148 -4.60 7.68 9.22
N LEU A 149 -5.54 8.36 9.86
CA LEU A 149 -5.83 8.26 11.28
C LEU A 149 -7.26 7.75 11.45
N VAL A 150 -7.44 6.66 12.19
CA VAL A 150 -8.74 6.07 12.47
C VAL A 150 -9.02 6.11 13.97
N MET A 151 -10.14 6.73 14.34
CA MET A 151 -10.68 6.68 15.69
C MET A 151 -11.56 5.45 15.85
N VAL A 152 -11.38 4.76 16.97
CA VAL A 152 -12.26 3.64 17.37
C VAL A 152 -13.20 4.17 18.44
N MET A 153 -14.50 4.12 18.16
CA MET A 153 -15.52 4.81 18.95
C MET A 153 -16.34 3.85 19.83
N SER A 154 -16.45 2.58 19.46
CA SER A 154 -17.33 1.60 20.10
C SER A 154 -16.58 0.43 20.75
N ASP A 155 -17.23 -0.24 21.71
CA ASP A 155 -16.75 -1.51 22.29
C ASP A 155 -16.56 -2.57 21.21
N LYS A 156 -17.50 -2.66 20.26
CA LYS A 156 -17.40 -3.56 19.11
C LYS A 156 -16.15 -3.30 18.26
N GLY A 157 -15.78 -2.04 18.07
CA GLY A 157 -14.55 -1.66 17.39
C GLY A 157 -13.30 -2.13 18.15
N ILE A 158 -13.29 -2.00 19.48
CA ILE A 158 -12.22 -2.50 20.35
C ILE A 158 -12.12 -4.02 20.30
N ASP A 159 -13.24 -4.74 20.43
CA ASP A 159 -13.28 -6.20 20.39
C ASP A 159 -12.74 -6.75 19.06
N SER A 160 -13.07 -6.08 17.94
CA SER A 160 -12.58 -6.44 16.61
C SER A 160 -11.06 -6.35 16.50
N LEU A 161 -10.41 -5.44 17.24
CA LEU A 161 -8.95 -5.29 17.23
C LEU A 161 -8.25 -6.46 17.92
N PHE A 162 -8.88 -7.14 18.88
CA PHE A 162 -8.26 -8.29 19.55
C PHE A 162 -8.32 -9.59 18.74
N ALA A 163 -9.08 -9.61 17.63
CA ALA A 163 -9.01 -10.67 16.64
C ALA A 163 -7.69 -10.61 15.84
N SER A 164 -7.31 -11.72 15.20
CA SER A 164 -6.14 -11.76 14.31
C SER A 164 -6.31 -10.85 13.09
N SER A 165 -7.54 -10.73 12.60
CA SER A 165 -7.93 -9.83 11.53
C SER A 165 -9.44 -9.56 11.54
N PHE A 166 -9.85 -8.47 10.91
CA PHE A 166 -11.25 -8.10 10.70
C PHE A 166 -11.40 -7.25 9.43
N LYS A 167 -12.63 -7.19 8.91
CA LYS A 167 -12.98 -6.41 7.71
C LYS A 167 -13.76 -5.16 8.07
N LEU A 168 -13.26 -4.01 7.66
CA LEU A 168 -13.94 -2.73 7.75
C LEU A 168 -15.13 -2.69 6.79
N GLY A 169 -16.29 -2.21 7.27
CA GLY A 169 -17.57 -2.24 6.54
C GLY A 169 -18.25 -3.62 6.50
N GLY A 170 -17.58 -4.69 6.95
CA GLY A 170 -18.15 -6.04 7.05
C GLY A 170 -18.37 -6.46 8.50
N ASP A 171 -17.29 -6.61 9.24
CA ASP A 171 -17.33 -7.04 10.65
C ASP A 171 -17.65 -5.86 11.58
N ALA A 172 -17.15 -4.67 11.24
CA ALA A 172 -17.40 -3.43 11.95
C ALA A 172 -17.65 -2.26 10.99
N SER A 173 -18.51 -1.34 11.39
CA SER A 173 -18.87 -0.17 10.58
C SER A 173 -17.72 0.84 10.52
N ILE A 174 -17.51 1.42 9.36
CA ILE A 174 -16.54 2.50 9.17
C ILE A 174 -17.17 3.63 8.38
N VAL A 175 -16.81 4.86 8.74
CA VAL A 175 -17.17 6.05 7.96
C VAL A 175 -15.94 6.93 7.77
N ILE A 176 -15.92 7.66 6.66
CA ILE A 176 -14.94 8.72 6.45
C ILE A 176 -15.38 9.94 7.26
N GLY A 177 -14.48 10.42 8.09
CA GLY A 177 -14.74 11.44 9.09
C GLY A 177 -15.12 12.79 8.48
N PRO A 178 -15.93 13.60 9.19
CA PRO A 178 -16.26 14.94 8.77
C PRO A 178 -15.01 15.83 8.69
N VAL A 179 -14.94 16.66 7.65
CA VAL A 179 -13.84 17.62 7.47
C VAL A 179 -14.41 19.02 7.19
N GLY A 180 -13.79 20.05 7.77
CA GLY A 180 -14.20 21.45 7.62
C GLY A 180 -15.35 21.91 8.52
N SER A 181 -15.64 23.21 8.47
CA SER A 181 -16.52 23.93 9.41
C SER A 181 -18.02 23.59 9.34
N GLY A 182 -18.46 22.82 8.32
CA GLY A 182 -19.83 22.34 8.15
C GLY A 182 -20.02 20.85 8.43
N ALA A 183 -19.04 20.23 9.08
CA ALA A 183 -19.02 18.81 9.44
C ALA A 183 -20.30 18.38 10.19
N LYS A 184 -20.88 17.23 9.79
CA LYS A 184 -21.99 16.62 10.53
C LYS A 184 -21.51 16.27 11.93
N GLN A 185 -22.22 16.77 12.95
CA GLN A 185 -21.83 16.58 14.34
C GLN A 185 -22.22 15.20 14.90
N ASN A 186 -23.28 14.59 14.38
CA ASN A 186 -23.74 13.28 14.83
C ASN A 186 -23.30 12.19 13.85
N VAL A 187 -22.10 11.65 14.07
CA VAL A 187 -21.55 10.52 13.31
C VAL A 187 -21.51 9.30 14.22
N MET A 188 -22.21 8.25 13.83
CA MET A 188 -22.26 6.97 14.57
C MET A 188 -21.67 5.86 13.71
N ALA A 189 -20.51 5.35 14.11
CA ALA A 189 -19.84 4.20 13.50
C ALA A 189 -18.86 3.59 14.51
N ASP A 190 -18.45 2.34 14.30
CA ASP A 190 -17.43 1.68 15.12
C ASP A 190 -16.05 2.34 14.89
N PHE A 191 -15.77 2.72 13.64
CA PHE A 191 -14.55 3.37 13.20
C PHE A 191 -14.83 4.67 12.42
N ILE A 192 -14.06 5.73 12.68
CA ILE A 192 -14.11 6.99 11.94
C ILE A 192 -12.72 7.31 11.41
N ALA A 193 -12.57 7.39 10.08
CA ALA A 193 -11.27 7.55 9.44
C ALA A 193 -11.06 8.91 8.80
N PHE A 194 -9.89 9.50 9.03
CA PHE A 194 -9.42 10.74 8.42
C PHE A 194 -8.20 10.44 7.56
N ALA A 195 -8.18 10.97 6.34
CA ALA A 195 -7.03 10.86 5.44
C ALA A 195 -6.42 12.23 5.14
N LYS A 196 -5.10 12.22 4.97
CA LYS A 196 -4.34 13.31 4.37
C LYS A 196 -3.55 12.72 3.19
N SER A 197 -3.93 13.07 1.97
CA SER A 197 -3.23 12.62 0.76
C SER A 197 -2.07 13.56 0.44
N LYS A 198 -0.95 12.99 -0.02
CA LYS A 198 0.24 13.72 -0.50
C LYS A 198 0.16 13.97 -2.02
N GLY A 199 -1.04 14.11 -2.59
CA GLY A 199 -1.26 14.26 -4.04
C GLY A 199 -2.71 14.58 -4.44
N ALA A 200 -3.10 14.21 -5.66
CA ALA A 200 -4.47 14.37 -6.16
C ALA A 200 -5.41 13.38 -5.46
N TYR A 201 -6.17 13.87 -4.47
CA TYR A 201 -7.06 13.06 -3.64
C TYR A 201 -8.27 12.57 -4.44
N ALA A 202 -8.37 11.24 -4.63
CA ALA A 202 -9.49 10.60 -5.33
C ALA A 202 -10.58 10.04 -4.39
N GLY A 203 -10.59 10.48 -3.12
CA GLY A 203 -11.49 9.95 -2.10
C GLY A 203 -10.91 8.73 -1.38
N LEU A 204 -10.92 8.78 -0.05
CA LEU A 204 -10.61 7.65 0.82
C LEU A 204 -11.79 6.67 0.81
N ASN A 205 -11.53 5.41 0.46
CA ASN A 205 -12.46 4.30 0.70
C ASN A 205 -11.73 3.20 1.47
N LEU A 206 -12.26 2.87 2.65
CA LEU A 206 -11.74 1.84 3.53
C LEU A 206 -12.72 0.69 3.75
N GLU A 207 -13.93 0.77 3.18
CA GLU A 207 -14.87 -0.35 3.22
C GLU A 207 -14.31 -1.52 2.41
N GLY A 208 -14.44 -2.72 2.96
CA GLY A 208 -13.87 -3.95 2.41
C GLY A 208 -12.39 -4.16 2.74
N SER A 209 -11.71 -3.18 3.33
CA SER A 209 -10.33 -3.34 3.78
C SER A 209 -10.22 -4.37 4.91
N VAL A 210 -9.19 -5.22 4.83
CA VAL A 210 -8.80 -6.11 5.92
C VAL A 210 -7.76 -5.41 6.78
N VAL A 211 -8.02 -5.37 8.08
CA VAL A 211 -7.05 -4.96 9.10
C VAL A 211 -6.58 -6.22 9.82
N ALA A 212 -5.27 -6.38 9.97
CA ALA A 212 -4.68 -7.59 10.56
C ALA A 212 -3.48 -7.26 11.45
N VAL A 213 -3.30 -8.07 12.49
CA VAL A 213 -2.17 -7.96 13.42
C VAL A 213 -0.87 -8.25 12.67
N ARG A 214 0.19 -7.46 12.94
CA ARG A 214 1.54 -7.67 12.41
C ARG A 214 2.43 -8.31 13.47
N ASP A 215 2.23 -9.61 13.71
CA ASP A 215 2.94 -10.36 14.75
C ASP A 215 4.46 -10.23 14.64
N SER A 216 5.02 -10.27 13.43
CA SER A 216 6.46 -10.11 13.21
C SER A 216 7.00 -8.73 13.61
N LEU A 217 6.21 -7.67 13.45
CA LEU A 217 6.60 -6.33 13.90
C LEU A 217 6.41 -6.16 15.40
N ASN A 218 5.35 -6.74 15.98
CA ASN A 218 5.19 -6.79 17.43
C ASN A 218 6.39 -7.50 18.07
N GLU A 219 6.77 -8.67 17.55
CA GLU A 219 7.93 -9.42 18.03
C GLU A 219 9.24 -8.62 17.86
N ALA A 220 9.47 -8.03 16.68
CA ALA A 220 10.65 -7.21 16.43
C ALA A 220 10.74 -5.99 17.37
N TYR A 221 9.60 -5.37 17.70
CA TYR A 221 9.55 -4.18 18.56
C TYR A 221 9.77 -4.48 20.05
N TYR A 222 9.31 -5.65 20.50
CA TYR A 222 9.36 -6.04 21.91
C TYR A 222 10.44 -7.09 22.24
N GLY A 223 11.10 -7.64 21.23
CA GLY A 223 12.12 -8.69 21.38
C GLY A 223 11.57 -10.05 21.80
N LYS A 224 10.25 -10.25 21.74
CA LYS A 224 9.56 -11.52 22.02
C LYS A 224 8.17 -11.53 21.38
N ALA A 225 7.68 -12.70 21.00
CA ALA A 225 6.33 -12.87 20.50
C ALA A 225 5.30 -12.46 21.56
N VAL A 226 4.42 -11.52 21.21
CA VAL A 226 3.33 -11.02 22.07
C VAL A 226 2.10 -10.71 21.24
N ARG A 227 0.93 -11.03 21.81
CA ARG A 227 -0.37 -10.75 21.20
C ARG A 227 -0.92 -9.37 21.62
N PRO A 228 -1.87 -8.78 20.86
CA PRO A 228 -2.48 -7.50 21.20
C PRO A 228 -3.03 -7.43 22.64
N VAL A 229 -3.69 -8.49 23.12
CA VAL A 229 -4.22 -8.56 24.49
C VAL A 229 -3.10 -8.48 25.55
N GLU A 230 -1.95 -9.09 25.27
CA GLU A 230 -0.79 -9.10 26.17
C GLU A 230 -0.10 -7.74 26.24
N ILE A 231 -0.15 -6.98 25.14
CA ILE A 231 0.40 -5.62 25.05
C ILE A 231 -0.54 -4.62 25.73
N VAL A 232 -1.84 -4.69 25.44
CA VAL A 232 -2.82 -3.66 25.81
C VAL A 232 -3.43 -3.91 27.18
N ILE A 233 -3.95 -5.12 27.42
CA ILE A 233 -4.74 -5.45 28.62
C ILE A 233 -3.82 -5.95 29.74
N GLU A 234 -2.98 -6.94 29.43
CA GLU A 234 -2.10 -7.56 30.43
C GLU A 234 -0.82 -6.75 30.69
N LYS A 235 -0.51 -5.79 29.80
CA LYS A 235 0.63 -4.87 29.91
C LYS A 235 1.97 -5.60 30.14
N LYS A 236 2.17 -6.77 29.50
CA LYS A 236 3.35 -7.66 29.65
C LYS A 236 4.65 -7.13 29.01
N VAL A 237 4.56 -6.04 28.25
CA VAL A 237 5.68 -5.44 27.53
C VAL A 237 5.68 -3.93 27.65
N SER A 238 6.87 -3.35 27.51
CA SER A 238 7.06 -1.92 27.42
C SER A 238 8.26 -1.62 26.54
N ASN A 239 8.17 -0.58 25.73
CA ASN A 239 9.29 -0.01 25.00
C ASN A 239 9.24 1.51 25.17
N ASN A 240 10.37 2.12 25.51
CA ASN A 240 10.45 3.58 25.72
C ASN A 240 10.40 4.37 24.41
N GLY A 241 10.64 3.72 23.28
CA GLY A 241 10.56 4.35 21.95
C GLY A 241 9.15 4.82 21.58
N SER A 242 8.10 4.36 22.27
CA SER A 242 6.73 4.85 22.07
C SER A 242 6.35 6.04 22.96
N SER A 243 7.26 6.46 23.86
CA SER A 243 6.95 7.47 24.89
C SER A 243 6.51 8.80 24.33
N GLN A 244 7.13 9.28 23.24
CA GLN A 244 6.75 10.55 22.61
C GLN A 244 5.32 10.50 22.08
N LEU A 245 4.99 9.49 21.27
CA LEU A 245 3.64 9.28 20.75
C LEU A 245 2.60 9.19 21.89
N ARG A 246 2.87 8.39 22.92
CA ARG A 246 1.96 8.18 24.05
C ARG A 246 1.76 9.46 24.88
N ASN A 247 2.81 10.24 25.08
CA ASN A 247 2.73 11.51 25.79
C ASN A 247 1.92 12.54 25.00
N GLU A 248 2.16 12.64 23.69
CA GLU A 248 1.43 13.56 22.81
C GLU A 248 -0.07 13.22 22.79
N LEU A 249 -0.41 11.94 22.68
CA LEU A 249 -1.78 11.45 22.77
C LEU A 249 -2.45 11.79 24.09
N ARG A 250 -1.75 11.57 25.22
CA ARG A 250 -2.26 11.93 26.54
C ARG A 250 -2.53 13.43 26.65
N ASN A 251 -1.62 14.26 26.15
CA ASN A 251 -1.75 15.72 26.25
C ASN A 251 -2.89 16.27 25.38
N LYS A 252 -3.16 15.65 24.22
CA LYS A 252 -4.19 16.11 23.27
C LYS A 252 -5.58 15.53 23.53
N ALA A 253 -5.68 14.38 24.20
CA ALA A 253 -6.95 13.70 24.47
C ALA A 253 -7.57 13.99 25.85
N GLN A 254 -7.01 14.98 26.57
CA GLN A 254 -7.52 15.50 27.85
C GLN A 254 -8.61 16.56 27.65
#